data_AF-A0A925TBU2-F1
#
_entry.id   AF-A0A925TBU2-F1
#
_cell.length_a   1.000
_cell.length_b   1.000
_cell.length_c   1.000
_cell.angle_alpha   90.00
_cell.angle_beta   90.00
_cell.angle_gamma   90.00
#
_symmetry.space_group_name_H-M   'P 1'
#
loop_
_entity.id
_entity.type
_entity.pdbx_description
1 polymer ?
#
loop_
_entity_poly.entity_id
_entity_poly.type
_entity_poly.pdbx_seq_one_letter_code
_entity_poly.pdbx_strand_id
1 'polypeptide(L)'
;MNHDSYDPAYISGILRSVKTVALVGASSKETRPSHGVMKFLLGKGYDVIPVNPNYAGGKIHGRTVYVALKDIPVAIDMVDVFRNPDAAGTVVDEALMLDPKPQVIWMQLAVRNDAAAARAEAAGVKVVMNRCPAIEYGKLSGRERASAANPSPSLRSSEAAASRYDTVAKSLHWIIALLMIVLLFFGEELMETDEGIGTLLPSLHVSIGIAVLVLSVFRLLWRFVNPPPPLPPEMSALEKMASKAAHVFFYVLMIGLPLSGWLAFPEFLSDEPYTAGITIFGAFPVPAAPDLNLPMDDIHEWGSNAGIALLVLHVLASLKHHFINRDDVLRRMLPG
;
A
#
# COMPACT_ATOMS: atom_id res chain seq x y z
N MET A 1 -4.36 29.56 10.24
CA MET A 1 -4.31 28.21 10.86
C MET A 1 -2.94 27.57 10.55
N ASN A 2 -2.39 26.59 11.31
CA ASN A 2 -1.05 26.02 10.98
C ASN A 2 -1.07 25.01 9.80
N HIS A 3 -2.26 24.53 9.40
CA HIS A 3 -2.48 23.68 8.22
C HIS A 3 -1.71 22.34 8.12
N ASP A 4 -0.95 21.97 9.16
CA ASP A 4 -0.31 20.65 9.27
C ASP A 4 -1.34 19.55 9.57
N SER A 5 -2.36 19.88 10.34
CA SER A 5 -3.47 19.01 10.73
C SER A 5 -4.79 19.77 10.70
N TYR A 6 -5.88 19.08 10.35
CA TYR A 6 -7.23 19.63 10.37
C TYR A 6 -8.11 18.79 11.29
N ASP A 7 -8.99 19.45 12.04
CA ASP A 7 -10.05 18.77 12.76
C ASP A 7 -10.93 18.00 11.75
N PRO A 8 -11.21 16.70 11.94
CA PRO A 8 -12.12 15.96 11.08
C PRO A 8 -13.49 16.62 10.92
N ALA A 9 -14.01 17.28 11.96
CA ALA A 9 -15.26 18.03 11.90
C ALA A 9 -15.17 19.19 10.91
N TYR A 10 -14.04 19.91 10.87
CA TYR A 10 -13.78 21.00 9.93
C TYR A 10 -13.83 20.52 8.48
N ILE A 11 -13.08 19.45 8.18
CA ILE A 11 -13.07 18.83 6.85
C ILE A 11 -14.45 18.31 6.46
N SER A 12 -15.12 17.61 7.39
CA SER A 12 -16.46 17.08 7.14
C SER A 12 -17.50 18.18 6.90
N GLY A 13 -17.42 19.28 7.63
CA GLY A 13 -18.30 20.42 7.48
C GLY A 13 -18.14 21.06 6.10
N ILE A 14 -16.90 21.23 5.64
CA ILE A 14 -16.59 21.72 4.28
C ILE A 14 -17.17 20.78 3.22
N LEU A 15 -16.83 19.49 3.28
CA LEU A 15 -17.23 18.54 2.23
C LEU A 15 -18.76 18.35 2.18
N ARG A 16 -19.48 18.50 3.29
CA ARG A 16 -20.95 18.46 3.31
C ARG A 16 -21.61 19.75 2.83
N SER A 17 -20.97 20.91 3.03
CA SER A 17 -21.57 22.20 2.67
C SER A 17 -21.35 22.58 1.21
N VAL A 18 -20.20 22.20 0.64
CA VAL A 18 -19.81 22.48 -0.73
C VAL A 18 -20.62 21.62 -1.70
N LYS A 19 -21.14 22.22 -2.77
CA LYS A 19 -21.80 21.52 -3.88
C LYS A 19 -21.08 21.78 -5.20
N THR A 20 -20.75 23.03 -5.50
CA THR A 20 -20.08 23.43 -6.74
C THR A 20 -18.57 23.58 -6.53
N VAL A 21 -17.78 22.83 -7.31
CA VAL A 21 -16.32 22.77 -7.20
C VAL A 21 -15.68 23.20 -8.50
N ALA A 22 -14.92 24.30 -8.49
CA ALA A 22 -14.05 24.67 -9.61
C ALA A 22 -12.70 23.96 -9.47
N LEU A 23 -12.39 23.03 -10.37
CA LEU A 23 -11.17 22.23 -10.32
C LEU A 23 -10.10 22.82 -11.26
N VAL A 24 -9.17 23.58 -10.67
CA VAL A 24 -8.10 24.29 -11.38
C VAL A 24 -6.93 23.36 -11.66
N GLY A 25 -6.52 23.27 -12.92
CA GLY A 25 -5.51 22.30 -13.37
C GLY A 25 -6.12 20.95 -13.78
N ALA A 26 -7.40 20.94 -14.15
CA ALA A 26 -8.08 19.76 -14.70
C ALA A 26 -7.35 19.23 -15.95
N SER A 27 -7.28 17.91 -16.12
CA SER A 27 -6.65 17.29 -17.30
C SER A 27 -7.52 16.17 -17.86
N SER A 28 -7.54 16.04 -19.18
CA SER A 28 -8.17 14.90 -19.87
C SER A 28 -7.35 13.61 -19.79
N LYS A 29 -6.08 13.68 -19.38
CA LYS A 29 -5.18 12.52 -19.28
C LYS A 29 -5.49 11.70 -18.02
N GLU A 30 -5.82 10.42 -18.19
CA GLU A 30 -6.17 9.51 -17.08
C GLU A 30 -5.06 9.33 -16.04
N THR A 31 -3.81 9.46 -16.46
CA THR A 31 -2.63 9.36 -15.57
C THR A 31 -2.46 10.56 -14.63
N ARG A 32 -3.18 11.65 -14.85
CA ARG A 32 -3.06 12.86 -14.02
C ARG A 32 -4.01 12.78 -12.81
N PRO A 33 -3.54 13.07 -11.58
CA PRO A 33 -4.40 12.99 -10.38
C PRO A 33 -5.71 13.80 -10.49
N SER A 34 -5.67 14.97 -11.13
CA SER A 34 -6.85 15.81 -11.33
C SER A 34 -7.96 15.11 -12.12
N HIS A 35 -7.61 14.22 -13.06
CA HIS A 35 -8.58 13.45 -13.82
C HIS A 35 -9.35 12.45 -12.93
N GLY A 36 -8.64 11.72 -12.07
CA GLY A 36 -9.22 10.74 -11.16
C GLY A 36 -10.05 11.39 -10.05
N VAL A 37 -9.54 12.47 -9.44
CA VAL A 37 -10.26 13.20 -8.38
C VAL A 37 -11.54 13.84 -8.93
N MET A 38 -11.49 14.43 -10.12
CA MET A 38 -12.68 14.98 -10.77
C MET A 38 -13.76 13.90 -10.97
N LYS A 39 -13.38 12.73 -11.51
CA LYS A 39 -14.29 11.59 -11.70
C LYS A 39 -14.92 11.14 -10.38
N PHE A 40 -14.11 11.07 -9.32
CA PHE A 40 -14.59 10.70 -7.99
C PHE A 40 -15.63 11.69 -7.46
N LEU A 41 -15.34 12.99 -7.50
CA LEU A 41 -16.23 14.03 -6.98
C LEU A 41 -17.55 14.07 -7.76
N LEU A 42 -17.51 13.96 -9.09
CA LEU A 42 -18.71 13.81 -9.91
C LEU A 42 -19.54 12.57 -9.50
N GLY A 43 -18.87 11.44 -9.27
CA GLY A 43 -19.51 10.20 -8.79
C GLY A 43 -20.09 10.29 -7.38
N LYS A 44 -19.72 11.32 -6.60
CA LYS A 44 -20.33 11.64 -5.29
C LYS A 44 -21.43 12.71 -5.38
N GLY A 45 -21.74 13.19 -6.58
CA GLY A 45 -22.82 14.15 -6.81
C GLY A 45 -22.39 15.62 -6.65
N TYR A 46 -21.10 15.92 -6.55
CA TYR A 46 -20.62 17.30 -6.64
C TYR A 46 -20.77 17.83 -8.06
N ASP A 47 -21.04 19.12 -8.18
CA ASP A 47 -21.02 19.83 -9.46
C ASP A 47 -19.60 20.32 -9.76
N VAL A 48 -18.81 19.50 -10.47
CA VAL A 48 -17.38 19.79 -10.70
C VAL A 48 -17.15 20.45 -12.06
N ILE A 49 -16.58 21.65 -12.03
CA ILE A 49 -16.33 22.50 -13.20
C ILE A 49 -14.81 22.54 -13.48
N PRO A 50 -14.33 21.93 -14.58
CA PRO A 50 -12.90 21.90 -14.88
C PRO A 50 -12.40 23.25 -15.39
N VAL A 51 -11.25 23.70 -14.87
CA VAL A 51 -10.57 24.94 -15.31
C VAL A 51 -9.16 24.60 -15.77
N ASN A 52 -8.90 24.80 -17.06
CA ASN A 52 -7.57 24.69 -17.65
C ASN A 52 -7.53 25.35 -19.04
N PRO A 53 -6.74 26.43 -19.24
CA PRO A 53 -6.59 27.10 -20.53
C PRO A 53 -6.21 26.16 -21.68
N ASN A 54 -5.40 25.12 -21.41
CA ASN A 54 -4.92 24.20 -22.43
C ASN A 54 -6.00 23.24 -22.98
N TYR A 55 -7.14 23.14 -22.29
CA TYR A 55 -8.26 22.26 -22.68
C TYR A 55 -9.57 23.05 -22.86
N ALA A 56 -9.51 24.38 -22.83
CA ALA A 56 -10.68 25.24 -22.86
C ALA A 56 -11.56 25.01 -24.09
N GLY A 57 -12.88 25.05 -23.90
CA GLY A 57 -13.87 24.72 -24.95
C GLY A 57 -14.05 23.22 -25.18
N GLY A 58 -13.14 22.39 -24.70
CA GLY A 58 -13.27 20.93 -24.69
C GLY A 58 -14.14 20.42 -23.54
N LYS A 59 -14.18 19.09 -23.39
CA LYS A 59 -14.88 18.40 -22.29
C LYS A 59 -13.94 17.46 -21.53
N ILE A 60 -14.07 17.43 -20.20
CA ILE A 60 -13.46 16.42 -19.33
C ILE A 60 -14.58 15.80 -18.49
N HIS A 61 -14.73 14.47 -18.50
CA HIS A 61 -15.85 13.76 -17.85
C HIS A 61 -17.24 14.33 -18.21
N GLY A 62 -17.41 14.75 -19.46
CA GLY A 62 -18.66 15.35 -19.96
C GLY A 62 -18.88 16.81 -19.56
N ARG A 63 -18.00 17.42 -18.76
CA ARG A 63 -18.08 18.81 -18.29
C ARG A 63 -17.27 19.75 -19.17
N THR A 64 -17.84 20.90 -19.52
CA THR A 64 -17.16 21.95 -20.30
C THR A 64 -15.98 22.54 -19.51
N VAL A 65 -14.84 22.68 -20.17
CA VAL A 65 -13.63 23.26 -19.59
C VAL A 65 -13.57 24.77 -19.84
N TYR A 66 -13.38 25.52 -18.77
CA TYR A 66 -13.22 26.98 -18.80
C TYR A 66 -11.74 27.37 -18.78
N VAL A 67 -11.44 28.56 -19.30
CA VAL A 67 -10.07 29.11 -19.33
C VAL A 67 -9.67 29.55 -17.92
N ALA A 68 -10.53 30.34 -17.27
CA ALA A 68 -10.28 30.96 -15.98
C ALA A 68 -11.48 30.80 -15.03
N LEU A 69 -11.28 31.05 -13.74
CA LEU A 69 -12.33 30.95 -12.72
C LEU A 69 -13.47 31.95 -12.99
N LYS A 70 -13.12 33.16 -13.43
CA LYS A 70 -14.09 34.23 -13.75
C LYS A 70 -15.04 33.90 -14.91
N ASP A 71 -14.68 32.93 -15.74
CA ASP A 71 -15.50 32.56 -16.91
C ASP A 71 -16.61 31.57 -16.55
N ILE A 72 -16.62 31.06 -15.31
CA ILE A 72 -17.61 30.12 -14.81
C ILE A 72 -18.94 30.87 -14.58
N PRO A 73 -20.05 30.49 -15.23
CA PRO A 73 -21.30 31.25 -15.20
C PRO A 73 -22.17 30.98 -13.97
N VAL A 74 -21.64 30.27 -12.98
CA VAL A 74 -22.35 29.86 -11.75
C VAL A 74 -21.48 30.13 -10.54
N ALA A 75 -22.12 30.32 -9.37
CA ALA A 75 -21.42 30.50 -8.11
C ALA A 75 -20.60 29.24 -7.74
N ILE A 76 -19.38 29.46 -7.24
CA ILE A 76 -18.44 28.41 -6.86
C ILE A 76 -18.38 28.35 -5.33
N ASP A 77 -18.63 27.19 -4.74
CA ASP A 77 -18.51 27.01 -3.29
C ASP A 77 -17.04 26.75 -2.89
N MET A 78 -16.33 25.96 -3.71
CA MET A 78 -14.95 25.55 -3.46
C MET A 78 -14.08 25.63 -4.72
N VAL A 79 -12.87 26.19 -4.57
CA VAL A 79 -11.82 26.14 -5.59
C VAL A 79 -10.81 25.06 -5.21
N ASP A 80 -10.69 24.01 -6.03
CA ASP A 80 -9.79 22.86 -5.84
C ASP A 80 -8.56 22.96 -6.77
N VAL A 81 -7.37 23.07 -6.19
CA VAL A 81 -6.15 23.53 -6.87
C VAL A 81 -5.15 22.39 -7.12
N PHE A 82 -4.98 22.00 -8.38
CA PHE A 82 -3.98 21.04 -8.88
C PHE A 82 -2.79 21.72 -9.60
N ARG A 83 -2.43 22.92 -9.16
CA ARG A 83 -1.25 23.66 -9.66
C ARG A 83 -0.15 23.60 -8.61
N ASN A 84 1.10 23.76 -9.04
CA ASN A 84 2.24 23.77 -8.12
C ASN A 84 2.12 24.91 -7.09
N PRO A 85 2.81 24.82 -5.94
CA PRO A 85 2.76 25.83 -4.88
C PRO A 85 2.91 27.28 -5.34
N ASP A 86 3.82 27.54 -6.29
CA ASP A 86 4.09 28.89 -6.81
C ASP A 86 2.87 29.45 -7.56
N ALA A 87 2.26 28.65 -8.44
CA ALA A 87 1.07 29.08 -9.18
C ALA A 87 -0.21 29.03 -8.34
N ALA A 88 -0.24 28.28 -7.24
CA ALA A 88 -1.40 28.21 -6.35
C ALA A 88 -1.72 29.59 -5.75
N GLY A 89 -0.71 30.42 -5.48
CA GLY A 89 -0.92 31.78 -4.98
C GLY A 89 -1.75 32.65 -5.92
N THR A 90 -1.45 32.63 -7.23
CA THR A 90 -2.21 33.37 -8.24
C THR A 90 -3.65 32.85 -8.36
N VAL A 91 -3.86 31.54 -8.24
CA VAL A 91 -5.20 30.94 -8.24
C VAL A 91 -6.02 31.40 -7.03
N VAL A 92 -5.39 31.53 -5.87
CA VAL A 92 -6.04 32.11 -4.69
C VAL A 92 -6.43 33.56 -4.94
N ASP A 93 -5.53 34.37 -5.49
CA ASP A 93 -5.82 35.78 -5.75
C ASP A 93 -6.97 35.94 -6.74
N GLU A 94 -7.02 35.11 -7.80
CA GLU A 94 -8.14 35.07 -8.74
C GLU A 94 -9.46 34.64 -8.06
N ALA A 95 -9.41 33.60 -7.22
CA ALA A 95 -10.58 33.12 -6.49
C ALA A 95 -11.17 34.20 -5.55
N LEU A 96 -10.31 35.01 -4.93
CA LEU A 96 -10.73 36.09 -4.03
C LEU A 96 -11.39 37.28 -4.75
N MET A 97 -11.21 37.41 -6.06
CA MET A 97 -11.84 38.44 -6.90
C MET A 97 -13.23 38.05 -7.42
N LEU A 98 -13.65 36.79 -7.22
CA LEU A 98 -14.96 36.33 -7.68
C LEU A 98 -16.10 36.94 -6.85
N ASP A 99 -17.25 37.13 -7.50
CA ASP A 99 -18.49 37.55 -6.87
C ASP A 99 -19.66 36.65 -7.34
N PRO A 100 -20.25 35.82 -6.47
CA PRO A 100 -19.92 35.66 -5.05
C PRO A 100 -18.55 34.98 -4.85
N LYS A 101 -17.86 35.38 -3.80
CA LYS A 101 -16.58 34.78 -3.39
C LYS A 101 -16.78 33.32 -2.94
N PRO A 102 -15.87 32.40 -3.31
CA PRO A 102 -15.94 31.02 -2.82
C PRO A 102 -15.74 30.94 -1.32
N GLN A 103 -16.42 29.99 -0.69
CA GLN A 103 -16.34 29.75 0.75
C GLN A 103 -15.07 28.99 1.15
N VAL A 104 -14.51 28.23 0.21
CA VAL A 104 -13.40 27.30 0.45
C VAL A 104 -12.37 27.37 -0.67
N ILE A 105 -11.10 27.41 -0.26
CA ILE A 105 -9.96 27.12 -1.13
C ILE A 105 -9.31 25.84 -0.65
N TRP A 106 -9.16 24.88 -1.56
CA TRP A 106 -8.61 23.56 -1.29
C TRP A 106 -7.37 23.33 -2.16
N MET A 107 -6.20 23.27 -1.54
CA MET A 107 -4.94 22.97 -2.21
C MET A 107 -4.61 21.48 -2.05
N GLN A 108 -4.38 20.82 -3.19
CA GLN A 108 -4.17 19.38 -3.28
C GLN A 108 -2.90 18.89 -2.59
N LEU A 109 -2.70 17.57 -2.60
CA LEU A 109 -1.47 16.93 -2.12
C LEU A 109 -0.23 17.56 -2.77
N ALA A 110 0.79 17.83 -1.95
CA ALA A 110 2.01 18.55 -2.31
C ALA A 110 1.81 19.99 -2.81
N VAL A 111 0.62 20.56 -2.65
CA VAL A 111 0.33 21.98 -2.90
C VAL A 111 0.14 22.68 -1.54
N ARG A 112 1.18 23.37 -1.09
CA ARG A 112 1.16 24.21 0.12
C ARG A 112 1.70 25.58 -0.19
N ASN A 113 0.95 26.63 0.14
CA ASN A 113 1.39 28.01 0.02
C ASN A 113 0.81 28.82 1.21
N ASP A 114 1.60 28.95 2.27
CA ASP A 114 1.15 29.57 3.53
C ASP A 114 0.82 31.07 3.34
N ALA A 115 1.54 31.78 2.48
CA ALA A 115 1.27 33.19 2.19
C ALA A 115 -0.09 33.37 1.49
N ALA A 116 -0.42 32.50 0.55
CA ALA A 116 -1.73 32.51 -0.11
C ALA A 116 -2.85 32.09 0.84
N ALA A 117 -2.60 31.09 1.69
CA ALA A 117 -3.54 30.67 2.73
C ALA A 117 -3.88 31.84 3.67
N ALA A 118 -2.87 32.57 4.16
CA ALA A 118 -3.07 33.72 5.03
C ALA A 118 -3.94 34.82 4.37
N ARG A 119 -3.75 35.10 3.07
CA ARG A 119 -4.59 36.05 2.33
C ARG A 119 -6.04 35.58 2.22
N ALA A 120 -6.25 34.30 1.93
CA ALA A 120 -7.59 33.72 1.84
C ALA A 120 -8.30 33.72 3.20
N GLU A 121 -7.61 33.34 4.28
CA GLU A 121 -8.15 33.37 5.64
C GLU A 121 -8.53 34.80 6.07
N ALA A 122 -7.67 35.80 5.77
CA ALA A 122 -7.96 37.21 6.04
C ALA A 122 -9.20 37.73 5.28
N ALA A 123 -9.50 37.13 4.13
CA ALA A 123 -10.67 37.44 3.31
C ALA A 123 -11.94 36.65 3.71
N GLY A 124 -11.88 35.88 4.81
CA GLY A 124 -12.99 35.09 5.35
C GLY A 124 -13.18 33.71 4.69
N VAL A 125 -12.23 33.27 3.88
CA VAL A 125 -12.32 31.99 3.13
C VAL A 125 -11.68 30.87 3.94
N LYS A 126 -12.34 29.71 4.01
CA LYS A 126 -11.78 28.51 4.64
C LYS A 126 -10.68 27.93 3.76
N VAL A 127 -9.56 27.54 4.35
CA VAL A 127 -8.41 27.02 3.60
C VAL A 127 -8.04 25.61 4.05
N VAL A 128 -7.95 24.70 3.09
CA VAL A 128 -7.37 23.36 3.26
C VAL A 128 -6.15 23.24 2.35
N MET A 129 -5.02 22.73 2.85
CA MET A 129 -3.78 22.54 2.11
C MET A 129 -3.24 21.14 2.29
N ASN A 130 -2.50 20.65 1.29
CA ASN A 130 -1.89 19.33 1.29
C ASN A 130 -2.88 18.20 1.68
N ARG A 131 -4.10 18.26 1.14
CA ARG A 131 -5.14 17.23 1.31
C ARG A 131 -5.82 16.96 -0.02
N CYS A 132 -6.36 15.77 -0.21
CA CYS A 132 -7.18 15.44 -1.38
C CYS A 132 -8.63 15.23 -0.92
N PRO A 133 -9.63 15.93 -1.51
CA PRO A 133 -11.02 15.83 -1.10
C PRO A 133 -11.56 14.42 -1.36
N ALA A 134 -11.09 13.69 -2.36
CA ALA A 134 -11.47 12.30 -2.57
C ALA A 134 -10.99 11.37 -1.44
N ILE A 135 -9.74 11.58 -0.96
CA ILE A 135 -9.19 10.84 0.18
C ILE A 135 -9.93 11.22 1.47
N GLU A 136 -10.13 12.51 1.71
CA GLU A 136 -10.84 13.00 2.89
C GLU A 136 -12.31 12.55 2.92
N TYR A 137 -13.01 12.59 1.78
CA TYR A 137 -14.38 12.09 1.65
C TYR A 137 -14.47 10.59 1.96
N GLY A 138 -13.49 9.81 1.49
CA GLY A 138 -13.36 8.40 1.84
C GLY A 138 -13.34 8.17 3.37
N LYS A 139 -12.57 8.99 4.10
CA LYS A 139 -12.52 8.95 5.58
C LYS A 139 -13.86 9.32 6.23
N LEU A 140 -14.65 10.21 5.64
CA LEU A 140 -15.97 10.60 6.16
C LEU A 140 -16.99 9.47 6.02
N SER A 141 -17.08 8.85 4.85
CA SER A 141 -18.03 7.76 4.60
C SER A 141 -17.81 6.55 5.50
N GLY A 142 -16.54 6.26 5.85
CA GLY A 142 -16.21 5.26 6.87
C GLY A 142 -16.66 5.65 8.29
N ARG A 143 -16.52 6.93 8.66
CA ARG A 143 -16.93 7.46 9.98
C ARG A 143 -18.44 7.53 10.18
N GLU A 144 -19.22 7.85 9.14
CA GLU A 144 -20.69 7.88 9.24
C GLU A 144 -21.29 6.49 9.43
N ARG A 145 -20.76 5.50 8.69
CA ARG A 145 -21.13 4.09 8.88
C ARG A 145 -20.78 3.58 10.27
N ALA A 146 -19.66 4.03 10.85
CA ALA A 146 -19.28 3.72 12.22
C ALA A 146 -20.13 4.47 13.28
N SER A 147 -20.54 5.71 13.00
CA SER A 147 -21.33 6.54 13.94
C SER A 147 -22.78 6.07 14.12
N ALA A 148 -23.36 5.38 13.12
CA ALA A 148 -24.70 4.80 13.21
C ALA A 148 -24.78 3.57 14.14
N ALA A 149 -23.65 3.13 14.72
CA ALA A 149 -23.54 1.90 15.53
C ALA A 149 -23.01 2.11 16.97
N ASN A 150 -23.06 3.33 17.53
CA ASN A 150 -22.42 3.85 18.79
C ASN A 150 -22.41 2.95 20.08
N PRO A 151 -21.52 3.13 21.12
CA PRO A 151 -20.86 4.39 21.55
C PRO A 151 -19.37 4.43 22.03
N SER A 152 -18.88 5.70 22.14
CA SER A 152 -17.81 6.31 22.99
C SER A 152 -16.44 6.70 22.38
N PRO A 153 -15.83 7.84 22.81
CA PRO A 153 -14.85 8.63 22.03
C PRO A 153 -13.37 8.33 22.30
N SER A 154 -13.06 7.37 23.18
CA SER A 154 -11.70 7.15 23.70
C SER A 154 -10.77 6.35 22.78
N LEU A 155 -11.24 5.86 21.63
CA LEU A 155 -10.49 4.90 20.79
C LEU A 155 -10.00 5.48 19.44
N ARG A 156 -10.26 6.76 19.15
CA ARG A 156 -10.16 7.32 17.78
C ARG A 156 -8.75 7.58 17.23
N SER A 157 -7.68 7.36 17.99
CA SER A 157 -6.31 7.50 17.47
C SER A 157 -5.78 6.25 16.77
N SER A 158 -6.40 5.07 16.92
CA SER A 158 -5.84 3.81 16.42
C SER A 158 -6.39 3.31 15.07
N GLU A 159 -7.60 3.71 14.66
CA GLU A 159 -8.29 3.03 13.54
C GLU A 159 -7.95 3.56 12.12
N ALA A 160 -7.42 4.79 11.97
CA ALA A 160 -7.08 5.31 10.64
C ALA A 160 -5.81 4.67 10.03
N ALA A 161 -4.98 4.03 10.87
CA ALA A 161 -3.84 3.21 10.43
C ALA A 161 -4.26 1.82 9.92
N ALA A 162 -5.54 1.42 10.08
CA ALA A 162 -5.97 0.03 9.99
C ALA A 162 -6.40 -0.47 8.59
N SER A 163 -6.05 0.20 7.48
CA SER A 163 -6.51 -0.23 6.14
C SER A 163 -5.41 -0.61 5.15
N ARG A 164 -4.14 -0.32 5.45
CA ARG A 164 -3.01 -0.55 4.53
C ARG A 164 -1.85 -1.13 5.32
N TYR A 165 -1.16 -2.10 4.72
CA TYR A 165 0.12 -2.53 5.24
C TYR A 165 1.12 -1.38 5.15
N ASP A 166 1.94 -1.24 6.18
CA ASP A 166 3.03 -0.27 6.17
C ASP A 166 4.11 -0.66 5.14
N THR A 167 4.93 0.31 4.76
CA THR A 167 5.97 0.11 3.73
C THR A 167 6.96 -0.98 4.12
N VAL A 168 7.34 -1.10 5.39
CA VAL A 168 8.27 -2.14 5.88
C VAL A 168 7.63 -3.50 5.72
N ALA A 169 6.36 -3.68 6.13
CA ALA A 169 5.64 -4.94 5.95
C ALA A 169 5.51 -5.35 4.47
N LYS A 170 5.25 -4.39 3.57
CA LYS A 170 5.22 -4.65 2.12
C LYS A 170 6.59 -5.07 1.59
N SER A 171 7.64 -4.33 1.94
CA SER A 171 9.01 -4.64 1.52
C SER A 171 9.44 -6.02 2.00
N LEU A 172 9.23 -6.33 3.28
CA LEU A 172 9.53 -7.66 3.84
C LEU A 172 8.75 -8.75 3.11
N HIS A 173 7.47 -8.54 2.83
CA HIS A 173 6.67 -9.52 2.10
C HIS A 173 7.25 -9.84 0.72
N TRP A 174 7.54 -8.83 -0.10
CA TRP A 174 8.00 -9.05 -1.48
C TRP A 174 9.43 -9.55 -1.57
N ILE A 175 10.33 -9.07 -0.69
CA ILE A 175 11.70 -9.60 -0.60
C ILE A 175 11.64 -11.09 -0.24
N ILE A 176 10.94 -11.45 0.84
CA ILE A 176 10.83 -12.85 1.25
C ILE A 176 10.12 -13.68 0.16
N ALA A 177 9.06 -13.16 -0.47
CA ALA A 177 8.37 -13.89 -1.52
C ALA A 177 9.28 -14.21 -2.71
N LEU A 178 10.12 -13.26 -3.14
CA LEU A 178 11.07 -13.48 -4.24
C LEU A 178 12.13 -14.52 -3.85
N LEU A 179 12.72 -14.39 -2.66
CA LEU A 179 13.72 -15.35 -2.17
C LEU A 179 13.12 -16.75 -2.01
N MET A 180 11.88 -16.84 -1.49
CA MET A 180 11.13 -18.10 -1.38
C MET A 180 10.85 -18.72 -2.74
N ILE A 181 10.50 -17.94 -3.77
CA ILE A 181 10.31 -18.48 -5.13
C ILE A 181 11.61 -19.09 -5.64
N VAL A 182 12.76 -18.42 -5.42
CA VAL A 182 14.06 -18.98 -5.80
C VAL A 182 14.32 -20.30 -5.08
N LEU A 183 14.19 -20.33 -3.74
CA LEU A 183 14.47 -21.54 -2.96
C LEU A 183 13.51 -22.70 -3.24
N LEU A 184 12.22 -22.43 -3.41
CA LEU A 184 11.24 -23.50 -3.57
C LEU A 184 11.27 -24.12 -4.96
N PHE A 185 11.56 -23.34 -6.01
CA PHE A 185 11.54 -23.85 -7.40
C PHE A 185 12.91 -24.19 -7.97
N PHE A 186 13.99 -23.67 -7.38
CA PHE A 186 15.36 -23.90 -7.83
C PHE A 186 16.24 -24.47 -6.71
N GLY A 187 15.63 -24.91 -5.60
CA GLY A 187 16.36 -25.34 -4.41
C GLY A 187 17.21 -26.58 -4.68
N GLU A 188 16.63 -27.56 -5.39
CA GLU A 188 17.29 -28.79 -5.81
C GLU A 188 18.43 -28.49 -6.78
N GLU A 189 18.19 -27.69 -7.82
CA GLU A 189 19.21 -27.30 -8.80
C GLU A 189 20.35 -26.48 -8.18
N LEU A 190 20.07 -25.70 -7.13
CA LEU A 190 21.10 -24.97 -6.39
C LEU A 190 21.89 -25.89 -5.45
N MET A 191 21.32 -27.02 -5.03
CA MET A 191 21.99 -28.02 -4.19
C MET A 191 22.65 -29.13 -5.00
N GLU A 192 22.35 -29.23 -6.29
CA GLU A 192 23.02 -30.14 -7.21
C GLU A 192 24.51 -29.82 -7.26
N THR A 193 25.32 -30.82 -6.96
CA THR A 193 26.77 -30.71 -6.85
C THR A 193 27.43 -31.13 -8.16
N ASP A 194 28.08 -30.17 -8.82
CA ASP A 194 29.00 -30.42 -9.93
C ASP A 194 30.43 -30.15 -9.46
N GLU A 195 31.32 -31.15 -9.61
CA GLU A 195 32.75 -31.03 -9.30
C GLU A 195 33.40 -29.81 -9.99
N GLY A 196 32.87 -29.35 -11.13
CA GLY A 196 33.37 -28.21 -11.89
C GLY A 196 33.03 -26.82 -11.32
N ILE A 197 31.92 -26.68 -10.59
CA ILE A 197 31.41 -25.39 -10.05
C ILE A 197 31.72 -25.23 -8.55
N GLY A 198 32.05 -26.34 -7.87
CA GLY A 198 32.43 -26.36 -6.46
C GLY A 198 31.26 -26.00 -5.53
N THR A 199 31.54 -25.27 -4.45
CA THR A 199 30.53 -25.00 -3.40
C THR A 199 29.68 -23.75 -3.65
N LEU A 200 29.78 -23.11 -4.82
CA LEU A 200 29.12 -21.82 -5.10
C LEU A 200 27.60 -21.90 -5.02
N LEU A 201 26.96 -22.82 -5.76
CA LEU A 201 25.49 -22.92 -5.80
C LEU A 201 24.92 -23.38 -4.45
N PRO A 202 25.47 -24.41 -3.77
CA PRO A 202 24.98 -24.79 -2.45
C PRO A 202 25.20 -23.68 -1.41
N SER A 203 26.29 -22.91 -1.52
CA SER A 203 26.50 -21.71 -0.69
C SER A 203 25.42 -20.66 -0.93
N LEU A 204 24.99 -20.45 -2.18
CA LEU A 204 23.87 -19.56 -2.50
C LEU A 204 22.57 -20.08 -1.91
N HIS A 205 22.25 -21.37 -2.05
CA HIS A 205 21.08 -21.99 -1.45
C HIS A 205 21.01 -21.71 0.05
N VAL A 206 22.07 -22.09 0.79
CA VAL A 206 22.15 -21.91 2.24
C VAL A 206 22.07 -20.43 2.63
N SER A 207 22.76 -19.55 1.91
CA SER A 207 22.76 -18.11 2.18
C SER A 207 21.37 -17.48 2.02
N ILE A 208 20.66 -17.84 0.95
CA ILE A 208 19.30 -17.36 0.70
C ILE A 208 18.34 -17.95 1.76
N GLY A 209 18.51 -19.22 2.14
CA GLY A 209 17.76 -19.86 3.23
C GLY A 209 17.91 -19.13 4.56
N ILE A 210 19.13 -18.78 4.95
CA ILE A 210 19.41 -17.97 6.16
C ILE A 210 18.81 -16.57 6.04
N ALA A 211 18.89 -15.92 4.86
CA ALA A 211 18.26 -14.62 4.65
C ALA A 211 16.74 -14.69 4.84
N VAL A 212 16.08 -15.71 4.29
CA VAL A 212 14.64 -15.94 4.50
C VAL A 212 14.33 -16.17 5.98
N LEU A 213 15.10 -16.97 6.70
CA LEU A 213 14.91 -17.22 8.13
C LEU A 213 14.95 -15.90 8.93
N VAL A 214 16.04 -15.13 8.78
CA VAL A 214 16.25 -13.87 9.51
C VAL A 214 15.17 -12.85 9.18
N LEU A 215 14.86 -12.67 7.89
CA LEU A 215 13.82 -11.73 7.46
C LEU A 215 12.43 -12.18 7.92
N SER A 216 12.16 -13.48 8.02
CA SER A 216 10.88 -14.02 8.49
C SER A 216 10.70 -13.84 9.99
N VAL A 217 11.75 -14.03 10.79
CA VAL A 217 11.75 -13.70 12.22
C VAL A 217 11.52 -12.20 12.39
N PHE A 218 12.24 -11.36 11.66
CA PHE A 218 12.03 -9.91 11.71
C PHE A 218 10.61 -9.51 11.29
N ARG A 219 10.06 -10.13 10.24
CA ARG A 219 8.67 -9.92 9.80
C ARG A 219 7.65 -10.34 10.86
N LEU A 220 7.89 -11.46 11.55
CA LEU A 220 7.03 -11.92 12.64
C LEU A 220 7.07 -10.96 13.82
N LEU A 221 8.26 -10.51 14.23
CA LEU A 221 8.43 -9.47 15.26
C LEU A 221 7.76 -8.16 14.85
N TRP A 222 7.95 -7.73 13.60
CA TRP A 222 7.31 -6.54 13.06
C TRP A 222 5.78 -6.65 13.10
N ARG A 223 5.22 -7.82 12.81
CA ARG A 223 3.78 -8.08 12.88
C ARG A 223 3.20 -7.95 14.30
N PHE A 224 3.98 -8.20 15.35
CA PHE A 224 3.54 -7.98 16.73
C PHE A 224 3.48 -6.50 17.08
N VAL A 225 4.42 -5.69 16.56
CA VAL A 225 4.47 -4.25 16.79
C VAL A 225 3.52 -3.49 15.85
N ASN A 226 3.31 -4.01 14.65
CA ASN A 226 2.47 -3.45 13.58
C ASN A 226 1.48 -4.53 13.11
N PRO A 227 0.35 -4.72 13.82
CA PRO A 227 -0.63 -5.74 13.49
C PRO A 227 -1.19 -5.56 12.07
N PRO A 228 -1.45 -6.66 11.35
CA PRO A 228 -1.99 -6.58 9.99
C PRO A 228 -3.41 -6.00 10.03
N PRO A 229 -3.82 -5.28 8.98
CA PRO A 229 -5.19 -4.78 8.88
C PRO A 229 -6.21 -5.93 8.92
N PRO A 230 -7.42 -5.69 9.46
CA PRO A 230 -8.45 -6.71 9.53
C PRO A 230 -8.84 -7.23 8.13
N LEU A 231 -9.19 -8.52 8.09
CA LEU A 231 -9.70 -9.16 6.87
C LEU A 231 -11.01 -8.49 6.43
N PRO A 232 -11.28 -8.37 5.11
CA PRO A 232 -12.52 -7.81 4.60
C PRO A 232 -13.76 -8.44 5.26
N PRO A 233 -14.74 -7.61 5.70
CA PRO A 233 -15.93 -8.11 6.36
C PRO A 233 -16.75 -9.01 5.44
N GLU A 234 -16.71 -8.78 4.12
CA GLU A 234 -17.46 -9.54 3.10
C GLU A 234 -16.94 -10.99 2.90
N MET A 235 -15.73 -11.32 3.37
CA MET A 235 -15.21 -12.68 3.29
C MET A 235 -16.03 -13.65 4.15
N SER A 236 -16.28 -14.84 3.60
CA SER A 236 -16.89 -15.95 4.32
C SER A 236 -16.02 -16.42 5.50
N ALA A 237 -16.63 -17.09 6.48
CA ALA A 237 -15.89 -17.63 7.62
C ALA A 237 -14.80 -18.64 7.20
N LEU A 238 -15.09 -19.44 6.16
CA LEU A 238 -14.14 -20.40 5.60
C LEU A 238 -12.93 -19.71 4.96
N GLU A 239 -13.14 -18.65 4.18
CA GLU A 239 -12.04 -17.86 3.59
C GLU A 239 -11.17 -17.20 4.66
N LYS A 240 -11.79 -16.66 5.73
CA LYS A 240 -11.07 -16.07 6.87
C LYS A 240 -10.23 -17.13 7.60
N MET A 241 -10.79 -18.32 7.82
CA MET A 241 -10.08 -19.44 8.43
C MET A 241 -8.91 -19.91 7.55
N ALA A 242 -9.16 -20.13 6.26
CA ALA A 242 -8.16 -20.55 5.28
C ALA A 242 -7.01 -19.53 5.18
N SER A 243 -7.32 -18.23 5.14
CA SER A 243 -6.31 -17.17 5.15
C SER A 243 -5.44 -17.21 6.40
N LYS A 244 -6.02 -17.37 7.60
CA LYS A 244 -5.26 -17.49 8.85
C LYS A 244 -4.38 -18.74 8.85
N ALA A 245 -4.94 -19.88 8.46
CA ALA A 245 -4.22 -21.14 8.36
C ALA A 245 -3.03 -21.02 7.40
N ALA A 246 -3.24 -20.49 6.19
CA ALA A 246 -2.17 -20.30 5.21
C ALA A 246 -1.04 -19.43 5.78
N HIS A 247 -1.34 -18.32 6.47
CA HIS A 247 -0.30 -17.52 7.11
C HIS A 247 0.48 -18.27 8.20
N VAL A 248 -0.21 -19.08 9.02
CA VAL A 248 0.46 -19.90 10.05
C VAL A 248 1.38 -20.93 9.37
N PHE A 249 0.88 -21.66 8.38
CA PHE A 249 1.67 -22.64 7.64
C PHE A 249 2.88 -22.00 6.93
N PHE A 250 2.72 -20.82 6.32
CA PHE A 250 3.89 -20.12 5.78
C PHE A 250 4.92 -19.79 6.84
N TYR A 251 4.55 -19.36 8.04
CA TYR A 251 5.53 -19.12 9.11
C TYR A 251 6.21 -20.41 9.57
N VAL A 252 5.44 -21.51 9.69
CA VAL A 252 6.00 -22.84 9.98
C VAL A 252 7.02 -23.24 8.92
N LEU A 253 6.73 -23.03 7.63
CA LEU A 253 7.63 -23.38 6.53
C LEU A 253 8.84 -22.44 6.43
N MET A 254 8.64 -21.12 6.47
CA MET A 254 9.73 -20.13 6.36
C MET A 254 10.75 -20.22 7.50
N ILE A 255 10.35 -20.75 8.66
CA ILE A 255 11.26 -20.99 9.80
C ILE A 255 11.73 -22.44 9.81
N GLY A 256 10.81 -23.38 9.60
CA GLY A 256 11.07 -24.81 9.68
C GLY A 256 11.97 -25.33 8.57
N LEU A 257 11.79 -24.88 7.32
CA LEU A 257 12.61 -25.35 6.20
C LEU A 257 14.09 -24.98 6.34
N PRO A 258 14.48 -23.71 6.59
CA PRO A 258 15.90 -23.40 6.81
C PRO A 258 16.51 -24.18 7.98
N LEU A 259 15.73 -24.43 9.04
CA LEU A 259 16.19 -25.22 10.19
C LEU A 259 16.30 -26.71 9.85
N SER A 260 15.36 -27.29 9.10
CA SER A 260 15.45 -28.69 8.70
C SER A 260 16.60 -28.91 7.72
N GLY A 261 16.87 -27.99 6.80
CA GLY A 261 18.03 -28.06 5.91
C GLY A 261 19.36 -27.94 6.68
N TRP A 262 19.41 -27.09 7.71
CA TRP A 262 20.56 -27.06 8.62
C TRP A 262 20.73 -28.36 9.40
N LEU A 263 19.64 -29.01 9.83
CA LEU A 263 19.67 -30.29 10.54
C LEU A 263 19.96 -31.49 9.62
N ALA A 264 19.69 -31.38 8.31
CA ALA A 264 20.07 -32.36 7.29
C ALA A 264 21.55 -32.26 6.90
N PHE A 265 22.20 -31.15 7.23
CA PHE A 265 23.57 -30.86 6.81
C PHE A 265 24.62 -31.91 7.23
N PRO A 266 24.57 -32.54 8.41
CA PRO A 266 25.50 -33.61 8.78
C PRO A 266 25.43 -34.83 7.86
N GLU A 267 24.22 -35.26 7.48
CA GLU A 267 23.98 -36.37 6.55
C GLU A 267 24.49 -35.99 5.15
N PHE A 268 24.10 -34.81 4.65
CA PHE A 268 24.55 -34.28 3.38
C PHE A 268 26.08 -34.20 3.25
N LEU A 269 26.78 -33.67 4.26
CA LEU A 269 28.25 -33.61 4.26
C LEU A 269 28.91 -35.00 4.30
N SER A 270 28.22 -36.01 4.83
CA SER A 270 28.74 -37.38 4.88
C SER A 270 28.66 -38.07 3.52
N ASP A 271 27.58 -37.81 2.77
CA ASP A 271 27.36 -38.33 1.42
C ASP A 271 28.20 -37.58 0.38
N GLU A 272 28.40 -36.27 0.55
CA GLU A 272 29.12 -35.42 -0.39
C GLU A 272 30.29 -34.65 0.29
N PRO A 273 31.40 -35.33 0.69
CA PRO A 273 32.45 -34.72 1.53
C PRO A 273 33.18 -33.50 0.96
N TYR A 274 33.23 -33.35 -0.37
CA TYR A 274 33.87 -32.19 -1.03
C TYR A 274 33.06 -30.90 -0.85
N THR A 275 31.82 -30.99 -0.35
CA THR A 275 30.98 -29.83 -0.03
C THR A 275 31.27 -29.20 1.33
N ALA A 276 32.26 -29.70 2.08
CA ALA A 276 32.69 -29.14 3.37
C ALA A 276 33.09 -27.65 3.31
N GLY A 277 33.35 -27.11 2.12
CA GLY A 277 33.63 -25.69 1.87
C GLY A 277 32.40 -24.81 1.63
N ILE A 278 31.18 -25.27 1.89
CA ILE A 278 29.97 -24.44 1.79
C ILE A 278 30.03 -23.31 2.81
N THR A 279 29.66 -22.11 2.36
CA THR A 279 29.68 -20.91 3.19
C THR A 279 28.37 -20.14 3.15
N ILE A 280 28.09 -19.43 4.24
CA ILE A 280 27.05 -18.44 4.36
C ILE A 280 27.61 -17.10 3.90
N PHE A 281 26.99 -16.54 2.86
CA PHE A 281 27.34 -15.29 2.17
C PHE A 281 28.79 -15.23 1.66
N GLY A 282 29.42 -16.38 1.38
CA GLY A 282 30.82 -16.44 0.96
C GLY A 282 31.82 -16.12 2.07
N ALA A 283 31.37 -15.95 3.32
CA ALA A 283 32.17 -15.36 4.39
C ALA A 283 32.27 -16.24 5.64
N PHE A 284 31.23 -17.01 5.96
CA PHE A 284 31.17 -17.78 7.21
C PHE A 284 30.95 -19.26 6.90
N PRO A 285 31.62 -20.20 7.58
CA PRO A 285 31.27 -21.61 7.48
C PRO A 285 29.87 -21.85 8.06
N VAL A 286 29.18 -22.87 7.55
CA VAL A 286 27.91 -23.31 8.15
C VAL A 286 28.20 -23.88 9.54
N PRO A 287 27.49 -23.45 10.60
CA PRO A 287 27.67 -24.01 11.94
C PRO A 287 27.36 -25.51 11.96
N ALA A 288 28.12 -26.29 12.72
CA ALA A 288 27.83 -27.70 12.90
C ALA A 288 26.43 -27.89 13.51
N ALA A 289 25.61 -28.70 12.87
CA ALA A 289 24.30 -29.11 13.37
C ALA A 289 24.42 -30.42 14.17
N PRO A 290 23.56 -30.64 15.17
CA PRO A 290 23.47 -31.94 15.83
C PRO A 290 22.87 -32.97 14.87
N ASP A 291 23.44 -34.17 14.86
CA ASP A 291 22.81 -35.32 14.23
C ASP A 291 21.68 -35.82 15.15
N LEU A 292 20.45 -35.72 14.66
CA LEU A 292 19.25 -36.16 15.39
C LEU A 292 18.84 -37.60 15.05
N ASN A 293 19.54 -38.27 14.11
CA ASN A 293 19.18 -39.57 13.55
C ASN A 293 17.70 -39.63 13.10
N LEU A 294 17.27 -38.56 12.44
CA LEU A 294 15.96 -38.39 11.82
C LEU A 294 16.18 -38.05 10.35
N PRO A 295 15.26 -38.44 9.44
CA PRO A 295 15.42 -38.20 8.01
C PRO A 295 15.13 -36.72 7.69
N MET A 296 16.07 -35.85 8.04
CA MET A 296 15.90 -34.40 7.94
C MET A 296 15.92 -33.92 6.49
N ASP A 297 16.64 -34.62 5.62
CA ASP A 297 16.65 -34.37 4.18
C ASP A 297 15.26 -34.60 3.57
N ASP A 298 14.67 -35.79 3.79
CA ASP A 298 13.28 -36.08 3.40
C ASP A 298 12.31 -35.00 3.97
N ILE A 299 12.41 -34.68 5.26
CA ILE A 299 11.53 -33.68 5.88
C ILE A 299 11.66 -32.32 5.19
N HIS A 300 12.88 -31.93 4.79
CA HIS A 300 13.13 -30.70 4.07
C HIS A 300 12.52 -30.74 2.66
N GLU A 301 12.70 -31.83 1.91
CA GLU A 301 12.13 -32.03 0.57
C GLU A 301 10.59 -32.00 0.60
N TRP A 302 9.98 -32.81 1.46
CA TRP A 302 8.52 -32.86 1.64
C TRP A 302 7.96 -31.50 2.06
N GLY A 303 8.69 -30.78 2.93
CA GLY A 303 8.34 -29.42 3.34
C GLY A 303 8.42 -28.42 2.18
N SER A 304 9.42 -28.53 1.30
CA SER A 304 9.57 -27.67 0.11
C SER A 304 8.40 -27.90 -0.85
N ASN A 305 8.07 -29.16 -1.14
CA ASN A 305 6.92 -29.55 -1.96
C ASN A 305 5.59 -29.00 -1.40
N ALA A 306 5.39 -29.12 -0.08
CA ALA A 306 4.23 -28.50 0.58
C ALA A 306 4.24 -26.96 0.47
N GLY A 307 5.43 -26.34 0.53
CA GLY A 307 5.62 -24.91 0.35
C GLY A 307 5.27 -24.43 -1.05
N ILE A 308 5.67 -25.15 -2.10
CA ILE A 308 5.28 -24.86 -3.49
C ILE A 308 3.76 -24.89 -3.63
N ALA A 309 3.11 -25.96 -3.17
CA ALA A 309 1.66 -26.11 -3.25
C ALA A 309 0.94 -24.96 -2.51
N LEU A 310 1.39 -24.62 -1.30
CA LEU A 310 0.82 -23.53 -0.52
C LEU A 310 1.04 -22.16 -1.18
N LEU A 311 2.21 -21.90 -1.77
CA LEU A 311 2.52 -20.68 -2.50
C LEU A 311 1.61 -20.51 -3.72
N VAL A 312 1.44 -21.56 -4.52
CA VAL A 312 0.53 -21.55 -5.68
C VAL A 312 -0.90 -21.26 -5.22
N LEU A 313 -1.39 -21.96 -4.20
CA LEU A 313 -2.73 -21.71 -3.65
C LEU A 313 -2.89 -20.28 -3.13
N HIS A 314 -1.87 -19.73 -2.46
CA HIS A 314 -1.88 -18.36 -1.96
C HIS A 314 -1.97 -17.33 -3.09
N VAL A 315 -1.16 -17.49 -4.14
CA VAL A 315 -1.20 -16.62 -5.33
C VAL A 315 -2.55 -16.71 -6.02
N LEU A 316 -3.05 -17.93 -6.28
CA LEU A 316 -4.36 -18.14 -6.91
C LEU A 316 -5.50 -17.52 -6.08
N ALA A 317 -5.47 -17.67 -4.76
CA ALA A 317 -6.44 -17.03 -3.87
C ALA A 317 -6.38 -15.51 -3.98
N SER A 318 -5.18 -14.92 -3.98
CA SER A 318 -4.98 -13.48 -4.16
C SER A 318 -5.52 -12.98 -5.52
N LEU A 319 -5.25 -13.71 -6.60
CA LEU A 319 -5.76 -13.37 -7.93
C LEU A 319 -7.28 -13.53 -8.02
N LYS A 320 -7.86 -14.57 -7.41
CA LYS A 320 -9.31 -14.74 -7.29
C LYS A 320 -9.95 -13.56 -6.55
N HIS A 321 -9.36 -13.14 -5.43
CA HIS A 321 -9.82 -11.97 -4.69
C HIS A 321 -9.76 -10.69 -5.53
N HIS A 322 -8.70 -10.52 -6.32
CA HIS A 322 -8.53 -9.35 -7.18
C HIS A 322 -9.48 -9.31 -8.39
N PHE A 323 -9.58 -10.41 -9.15
CA PHE A 323 -10.29 -10.43 -10.43
C PHE A 323 -11.76 -10.85 -10.31
N ILE A 324 -12.07 -11.78 -9.41
CA ILE A 324 -13.42 -12.33 -9.23
C ILE A 324 -14.16 -11.56 -8.13
N ASN A 325 -13.60 -11.52 -6.92
CA ASN A 325 -14.26 -10.83 -5.80
C ASN A 325 -14.15 -9.30 -5.91
N ARG A 326 -13.18 -8.79 -6.69
CA ARG A 326 -12.92 -7.36 -6.93
C ARG A 326 -12.73 -6.57 -5.64
N ASP A 327 -12.08 -7.19 -4.66
CA ASP A 327 -11.72 -6.55 -3.40
C ASP A 327 -10.26 -6.05 -3.43
N ASP A 328 -9.89 -5.35 -2.35
CA ASP A 328 -8.57 -4.73 -2.23
C ASP A 328 -7.53 -5.65 -1.55
N VAL A 329 -7.77 -6.96 -1.37
CA VAL A 329 -6.84 -7.86 -0.67
C VAL A 329 -5.43 -7.82 -1.27
N LEU A 330 -5.32 -8.02 -2.58
CA LEU A 330 -4.03 -7.93 -3.29
C LEU A 330 -3.47 -6.49 -3.27
N ARG A 331 -4.34 -5.50 -3.53
CA ARG A 331 -3.93 -4.09 -3.62
C ARG A 331 -3.34 -3.54 -2.32
N ARG A 332 -3.74 -4.09 -1.17
CA ARG A 332 -3.16 -3.73 0.14
C ARG A 332 -1.70 -4.17 0.28
N MET A 333 -1.27 -5.18 -0.47
CA MET A 333 0.10 -5.72 -0.44
C MET A 333 0.97 -5.25 -1.60
N LEU A 334 0.40 -4.71 -2.69
CA LEU A 334 1.21 -4.19 -3.80
C LEU A 334 2.16 -3.06 -3.35
N PRO A 335 3.40 -3.02 -3.88
CA PRO A 335 4.30 -1.90 -3.65
C PRO A 335 3.71 -0.65 -4.34
N GLY A 336 3.65 0.46 -3.59
CA GLY A 336 2.95 1.69 -4.00
C GLY A 336 2.30 2.43 -2.85
#